data_AF-A0AAD7P8U3-F1
#
_entry.id   AF-A0AAD7P8U3-F1
#
_cell.length_a   1.000
_cell.length_b   1.000
_cell.length_c   1.000
_cell.angle_alpha   90.00
_cell.angle_beta   90.00
_cell.angle_gamma   90.00
#
_symmetry.space_group_name_H-M   'P 1'
#
loop_
_entity.id
_entity.type
_entity.pdbx_description
1 polymer ?
#
loop_
_entity_poly.entity_id
_entity_poly.type
_entity_poly.pdbx_seq_one_letter_code
_entity_poly.pdbx_strand_id
1 'polypeptide(L)'
;MEKWSEEKDKKMERLTKAKEFGMKIVIDLEFSHLMTPTEIDSLVQQIMYCYAVNGRCTSPAHLWLTGCKGEMDNQLKRLPGFDKWIMEKENRSYIEALKHQKENLVCLTADAETVLDDLDLKKIYIIGGLVDRNRWKGITMKKAKEQGIQRAKLPIGNYLKMPSSQVLTVNQVIEILLKFLETRDW
;
A
#
# COMPACT_ATOMS: atom_id res chain seq x y z
N MET A 1 -13.91 20.96 -21.30
CA MET A 1 -14.79 20.03 -20.56
C MET A 1 -14.68 18.61 -21.11
N GLU A 2 -14.67 18.39 -22.43
CA GLU A 2 -14.57 17.06 -23.05
C GLU A 2 -13.30 16.27 -22.69
N LYS A 3 -12.09 16.84 -22.88
CA LYS A 3 -10.82 16.16 -22.51
C LYS A 3 -10.75 15.71 -21.04
N TRP A 4 -11.39 16.45 -20.14
CA TRP A 4 -11.42 16.10 -18.71
C TRP A 4 -12.38 14.93 -18.43
N SER A 5 -13.47 14.84 -19.18
CA SER A 5 -14.38 13.68 -19.12
C SER A 5 -13.68 12.43 -19.66
N GLU A 6 -13.02 12.52 -20.82
CA GLU A 6 -12.32 11.40 -21.43
C GLU A 6 -11.20 10.83 -20.54
N GLU A 7 -10.36 11.68 -19.95
CA GLU A 7 -9.29 11.21 -19.06
C GLU A 7 -9.83 10.60 -17.77
N LYS A 8 -10.97 11.10 -17.28
CA LYS A 8 -11.68 10.50 -16.14
C LYS A 8 -12.21 9.11 -16.50
N ASP A 9 -12.82 8.96 -17.67
CA ASP A 9 -13.39 7.68 -18.12
C ASP A 9 -12.28 6.64 -18.35
N LYS A 10 -11.19 7.01 -19.02
CA LYS A 10 -10.02 6.15 -19.18
C LYS A 10 -9.40 5.74 -17.84
N LYS A 11 -9.32 6.66 -16.87
CA LYS A 11 -8.86 6.34 -15.51
C LYS A 11 -9.78 5.29 -14.87
N MET A 12 -11.09 5.47 -14.95
CA MET A 12 -12.06 4.54 -14.36
C MET A 12 -11.99 3.16 -15.01
N GLU A 13 -11.82 3.10 -16.34
CA GLU A 13 -11.61 1.86 -17.08
C GLU A 13 -10.35 1.12 -16.61
N ARG A 14 -9.20 1.82 -16.55
CA ARG A 14 -7.93 1.22 -16.10
C ARG A 14 -8.02 0.69 -14.66
N LEU A 15 -8.61 1.46 -13.75
CA LEU A 15 -8.79 1.04 -12.36
C LEU A 15 -9.75 -0.15 -12.24
N THR A 16 -10.81 -0.20 -13.05
CA THR A 16 -11.76 -1.32 -13.07
C THR A 16 -11.08 -2.59 -13.57
N LYS A 17 -10.28 -2.49 -14.64
CA LYS A 17 -9.48 -3.61 -15.13
C LYS A 17 -8.44 -4.07 -14.10
N ALA A 18 -7.80 -3.12 -13.41
CA ALA A 18 -6.86 -3.42 -12.34
C ALA A 18 -7.53 -4.13 -11.16
N LYS A 19 -8.78 -3.81 -10.83
CA LYS A 19 -9.53 -4.53 -9.79
C LYS A 19 -9.71 -6.03 -10.10
N GLU A 20 -9.76 -6.42 -11.37
CA GLU A 20 -9.92 -7.81 -11.77
C GLU A 20 -8.58 -8.54 -11.98
N PHE A 21 -7.60 -7.86 -12.59
CA PHE A 21 -6.38 -8.49 -13.08
C PHE A 21 -5.07 -7.84 -12.59
N GLY A 22 -5.17 -6.72 -11.88
CA GLY A 22 -4.01 -5.98 -11.38
C GLY A 22 -3.35 -6.70 -10.21
N MET A 23 -2.04 -6.49 -10.06
CA MET A 23 -1.30 -6.93 -8.88
C MET A 23 -1.92 -6.31 -7.62
N LYS A 24 -2.12 -7.12 -6.59
CA LYS A 24 -2.73 -6.67 -5.34
C LYS A 24 -1.67 -6.05 -4.44
N ILE A 25 -1.94 -4.81 -4.00
CA ILE A 25 -1.13 -4.14 -2.99
C ILE A 25 -2.03 -3.70 -1.84
N VAL A 26 -1.69 -4.14 -0.64
CA VAL A 26 -2.49 -3.92 0.57
C VAL A 26 -1.79 -2.91 1.47
N ILE A 27 -2.56 -1.93 1.95
CA ILE A 27 -2.16 -1.06 3.05
C ILE A 27 -2.85 -1.57 4.32
N ASP A 28 -2.05 -2.07 5.25
CA ASP A 28 -2.49 -2.63 6.53
C ASP A 28 -2.70 -1.53 7.58
N LEU A 29 -3.95 -1.20 7.89
CA LEU A 29 -4.33 -0.10 8.77
C LEU A 29 -4.51 -0.51 10.24
N GLU A 30 -4.14 -1.74 10.64
CA GLU A 30 -4.32 -2.22 12.01
C GLU A 30 -3.40 -1.53 13.05
N PHE A 31 -2.51 -0.63 12.62
CA PHE A 31 -1.61 0.13 13.49
C PHE A 31 -2.14 1.50 13.93
N SER A 32 -3.41 1.81 13.63
CA SER A 32 -4.02 3.12 13.96
C SER A 32 -3.89 3.52 15.43
N HIS A 33 -3.98 2.55 16.36
CA HIS A 33 -3.83 2.75 17.80
C HIS A 33 -2.43 3.18 18.26
N LEU A 34 -1.42 3.14 17.38
CA LEU A 34 -0.03 3.52 17.66
C LEU A 34 0.32 4.93 17.17
N MET A 35 -0.63 5.58 16.51
CA MET A 35 -0.49 6.90 15.89
C MET A 35 -1.23 7.96 16.69
N THR A 36 -0.64 9.14 16.76
CA THR A 36 -1.30 10.37 17.19
C THR A 36 -2.33 10.82 16.13
N PRO A 37 -3.29 11.70 16.47
CA PRO A 37 -4.25 12.22 15.49
C PRO A 37 -3.57 12.85 14.25
N THR A 38 -2.49 13.61 14.44
CA THR A 38 -1.73 14.21 13.34
C THR A 38 -1.02 13.17 12.46
N GLU A 39 -0.54 12.07 13.05
CA GLU A 39 0.04 10.95 12.30
C GLU A 39 -1.05 10.19 11.50
N ILE A 40 -2.26 10.05 12.05
CA ILE A 40 -3.43 9.53 11.33
C ILE A 40 -3.78 10.42 10.13
N ASP A 41 -3.88 11.74 10.32
CA ASP A 41 -4.15 12.69 9.24
C ASP A 41 -3.09 12.60 8.13
N SER A 42 -1.81 12.44 8.52
CA SER A 42 -0.73 12.21 7.56
C SER A 42 -0.91 10.92 6.78
N LEU A 43 -1.28 9.81 7.42
CA LEU A 43 -1.52 8.56 6.73
C LEU A 43 -2.71 8.66 5.75
N VAL A 44 -3.78 9.35 6.16
CA VAL A 44 -4.95 9.61 5.30
C VAL A 44 -4.52 10.37 4.04
N GLN A 45 -3.69 11.40 4.16
CA GLN A 45 -3.12 12.12 3.02
C GLN A 45 -2.24 11.22 2.14
N GLN A 46 -1.43 10.34 2.73
CA GLN A 46 -0.62 9.38 1.98
C GLN A 46 -1.50 8.40 1.20
N ILE A 47 -2.61 7.91 1.78
CA ILE A 47 -3.58 7.03 1.09
C ILE A 47 -4.27 7.77 -0.06
N MET A 48 -4.67 9.03 0.12
CA MET A 48 -5.18 9.87 -0.97
C MET A 48 -4.17 9.98 -2.11
N TYR A 49 -2.91 10.22 -1.79
CA TYR A 49 -1.83 10.30 -2.77
C TYR A 49 -1.66 8.98 -3.52
N CYS A 50 -1.63 7.84 -2.80
CA CYS A 50 -1.54 6.50 -3.39
C CYS A 50 -2.65 6.26 -4.42
N TYR A 51 -3.90 6.57 -4.07
CA TYR A 51 -5.04 6.41 -4.99
C TYR A 51 -4.92 7.34 -6.21
N ALA A 52 -4.48 8.58 -6.00
CA ALA A 52 -4.29 9.54 -7.07
C ALA A 52 -3.21 9.12 -8.08
N VAL A 53 -2.04 8.69 -7.59
CA VAL A 53 -0.93 8.22 -8.44
C VAL A 53 -1.28 6.92 -9.15
N ASN A 54 -1.90 5.95 -8.45
CA ASN A 54 -2.34 4.71 -9.07
C ASN A 54 -3.31 4.96 -10.24
N GLY A 55 -4.22 5.92 -10.11
CA GLY A 55 -5.14 6.30 -11.18
C GLY A 55 -4.48 6.97 -12.40
N ARG A 56 -3.24 7.47 -12.26
CA ARG A 56 -2.44 8.06 -13.35
C ARG A 56 -1.58 7.02 -14.07
N CYS A 57 -1.36 5.85 -13.46
CA CYS A 57 -0.59 4.77 -14.08
C CYS A 57 -1.28 4.23 -15.33
N THR A 58 -0.47 3.78 -16.29
CA THR A 58 -0.95 3.09 -17.51
C THR A 58 -1.42 1.68 -17.19
N SER A 59 -0.81 1.05 -16.17
CA SER A 59 -1.23 -0.23 -15.61
C SER A 59 -1.33 -0.12 -14.08
N PRO A 60 -2.48 0.35 -13.55
CA PRO A 60 -2.68 0.48 -12.12
C PRO A 60 -2.62 -0.87 -11.39
N ALA A 61 -2.27 -0.83 -10.10
CA ALA A 61 -2.43 -1.95 -9.18
C ALA A 61 -3.86 -2.03 -8.62
N HIS A 62 -4.24 -3.20 -8.12
CA HIS A 62 -5.43 -3.36 -7.29
C HIS A 62 -5.09 -2.98 -5.86
N LEU A 63 -5.43 -1.75 -5.45
CA LEU A 63 -5.18 -1.30 -4.08
C LEU A 63 -6.23 -1.84 -3.11
N TRP A 64 -5.78 -2.18 -1.90
CA TRP A 64 -6.61 -2.64 -0.80
C TRP A 64 -6.29 -1.84 0.46
N LEU A 65 -7.31 -1.45 1.20
CA LEU A 65 -7.21 -1.05 2.60
C LEU A 65 -7.77 -2.17 3.45
N THR A 66 -6.99 -2.64 4.42
CA THR A 66 -7.44 -3.68 5.37
C THR A 66 -7.31 -3.17 6.80
N GLY A 67 -8.09 -3.72 7.72
CA GLY A 67 -8.12 -3.25 9.10
C GLY A 67 -8.80 -1.88 9.26
N CYS A 68 -9.68 -1.49 8.33
CA CYS A 68 -10.45 -0.24 8.42
C CYS A 68 -11.37 -0.26 9.66
N LYS A 69 -10.89 0.29 10.78
CA LYS A 69 -11.64 0.39 12.03
C LYS A 69 -11.35 1.70 12.76
N GLY A 70 -12.27 2.07 13.65
CA GLY A 70 -12.10 3.19 14.58
C GLY A 70 -11.82 4.52 13.88
N GLU A 71 -10.93 5.32 14.46
CA GLU A 71 -10.67 6.68 13.97
C GLU A 71 -10.10 6.71 12.54
N MET A 72 -9.30 5.71 12.16
CA MET A 72 -8.76 5.62 10.80
C MET A 72 -9.88 5.51 9.75
N ASP A 73 -10.85 4.62 9.98
CA ASP A 73 -12.00 4.45 9.08
C ASP A 73 -12.90 5.69 9.05
N ASN A 74 -13.10 6.33 10.21
CA ASN A 74 -13.85 7.59 10.30
C ASN A 74 -13.24 8.69 9.43
N GLN A 75 -11.92 8.88 9.49
CA GLN A 75 -11.21 9.90 8.71
C GLN A 75 -11.23 9.58 7.21
N LEU A 76 -11.02 8.32 6.83
CA LEU A 76 -11.10 7.88 5.43
C LEU A 76 -12.48 8.12 4.82
N LYS A 77 -13.56 7.82 5.56
CA LYS A 77 -14.94 8.03 5.08
C LYS A 77 -15.32 9.50 4.89
N ARG A 78 -14.60 10.43 5.53
CA ARG A 78 -14.79 11.88 5.32
C ARG A 78 -14.17 12.38 4.01
N LEU A 79 -13.30 11.58 3.38
CA LEU A 79 -12.67 11.97 2.14
C LEU A 79 -13.70 12.06 0.99
N PRO A 80 -13.64 13.12 0.16
CA PRO A 80 -14.55 13.28 -0.95
C PRO A 80 -14.53 12.10 -1.93
N GLY A 81 -15.68 11.45 -2.07
CA GLY A 81 -15.89 10.34 -3.01
C GLY A 81 -15.15 9.05 -2.64
N PHE A 82 -14.67 8.89 -1.40
CA PHE A 82 -13.99 7.68 -0.94
C PHE A 82 -14.82 6.41 -1.16
N ASP A 83 -16.12 6.49 -0.95
CA ASP A 83 -17.10 5.45 -1.26
C ASP A 83 -17.01 4.99 -2.72
N LYS A 84 -16.77 5.92 -3.65
CA LYS A 84 -16.67 5.69 -5.10
C LYS A 84 -15.26 5.31 -5.57
N TRP A 85 -14.25 5.31 -4.70
CA TRP A 85 -12.91 4.92 -5.10
C TRP A 85 -12.86 3.43 -5.48
N ILE A 86 -12.30 3.13 -6.66
CA ILE A 86 -12.11 1.76 -7.14
C ILE A 86 -10.87 1.17 -6.45
N MET A 87 -11.11 0.63 -5.26
CA MET A 87 -10.15 -0.12 -4.43
C MET A 87 -10.95 -0.93 -3.40
N GLU A 88 -10.39 -2.02 -2.88
CA GLU A 88 -11.05 -2.76 -1.81
C GLU A 88 -10.86 -2.08 -0.45
N LYS A 89 -11.89 -2.18 0.39
CA LYS A 89 -11.95 -1.58 1.71
C LYS A 89 -12.50 -2.64 2.67
N GLU A 90 -11.63 -3.19 3.50
CA GLU A 90 -11.93 -4.31 4.38
C GLU A 90 -11.76 -3.90 5.84
N ASN A 91 -12.80 -4.11 6.64
CA ASN A 91 -12.70 -3.90 8.09
C ASN A 91 -11.86 -5.00 8.75
N ARG A 92 -11.76 -6.17 8.13
CA ARG A 92 -10.97 -7.32 8.64
C ARG A 92 -9.48 -7.12 8.36
N SER A 93 -8.65 -7.84 9.09
CA SER A 93 -7.20 -7.90 8.82
C SER A 93 -6.94 -8.49 7.43
N TYR A 94 -5.79 -8.18 6.82
CA TYR A 94 -5.43 -8.75 5.52
C TYR A 94 -5.36 -10.29 5.57
N ILE A 95 -4.92 -10.85 6.70
CA ILE A 95 -4.77 -12.31 6.85
C ILE A 95 -6.12 -13.02 6.85
N GLU A 96 -7.16 -12.38 7.38
CA GLU A 96 -8.54 -12.88 7.37
C GLU A 96 -9.21 -12.65 6.01
N ALA A 97 -9.07 -11.45 5.44
CA ALA A 97 -9.69 -11.07 4.18
C ALA A 97 -9.12 -11.88 2.99
N LEU A 98 -7.82 -12.19 3.03
CA LEU A 98 -7.10 -12.92 1.98
C LEU A 98 -6.69 -14.34 2.43
N LYS A 99 -7.41 -14.94 3.38
CA LYS A 99 -7.08 -16.24 3.98
C LYS A 99 -6.80 -17.37 2.98
N HIS A 100 -7.47 -17.34 1.81
CA HIS A 100 -7.33 -18.34 0.75
C HIS A 100 -6.11 -18.11 -0.17
N GLN A 101 -5.34 -17.04 0.06
CA GLN A 101 -4.14 -16.67 -0.70
C GLN A 101 -2.98 -16.39 0.26
N LYS A 102 -2.99 -17.00 1.46
CA LYS A 102 -2.01 -16.72 2.53
C LYS A 102 -0.56 -16.94 2.05
N GLU A 103 -0.35 -18.00 1.27
CA GLU A 103 0.92 -18.38 0.65
C GLU A 103 1.45 -17.37 -0.38
N ASN A 104 0.59 -16.46 -0.84
CA ASN A 104 0.94 -15.40 -1.79
C ASN A 104 1.22 -14.07 -1.09
N LEU A 105 1.04 -13.97 0.24
CA LEU A 105 1.27 -12.73 0.97
C LEU A 105 2.76 -12.48 1.21
N VAL A 106 3.21 -11.28 0.88
CA VAL A 106 4.57 -10.80 1.10
C VAL A 106 4.50 -9.47 1.85
N CYS A 107 4.93 -9.44 3.12
CA CYS A 107 5.05 -8.20 3.87
C CYS A 107 6.32 -7.45 3.48
N LEU A 108 6.15 -6.20 3.05
CA LEU A 108 7.23 -5.28 2.76
C LEU A 108 7.62 -4.54 4.03
N THR A 109 8.88 -4.73 4.46
CA THR A 109 9.41 -4.10 5.67
C THR A 109 10.91 -3.86 5.53
N ALA A 110 11.39 -2.71 5.98
CA ALA A 110 12.82 -2.37 5.91
C ALA A 110 13.70 -3.30 6.75
N ASP A 111 13.11 -3.93 7.77
CA ASP A 111 13.81 -4.85 8.69
C ASP A 111 13.96 -6.29 8.13
N ALA A 112 13.50 -6.55 6.90
CA ALA A 112 13.63 -7.87 6.29
C ALA A 112 15.08 -8.17 5.85
N GLU A 113 15.46 -9.45 5.92
CA GLU A 113 16.75 -9.93 5.39
C GLU A 113 16.68 -10.07 3.87
N THR A 114 15.63 -10.70 3.36
CA THR A 114 15.40 -10.91 1.92
C THR A 114 15.17 -9.60 1.19
N VAL A 115 15.96 -9.34 0.16
CA VAL A 115 15.79 -8.23 -0.78
C VAL A 115 14.79 -8.65 -1.86
N LEU A 116 13.92 -7.73 -2.26
CA LEU A 116 12.95 -7.94 -3.32
C LEU A 116 13.59 -7.61 -4.67
N ASP A 117 13.86 -8.64 -5.47
CA ASP A 117 14.53 -8.46 -6.77
C ASP A 117 13.55 -8.15 -7.91
N ASP A 118 12.32 -8.69 -7.88
CA ASP A 118 11.27 -8.47 -8.88
C ASP A 118 9.86 -8.53 -8.23
N LEU A 119 8.86 -8.04 -8.95
CA LEU A 119 7.45 -8.12 -8.59
C LEU A 119 6.75 -9.27 -9.33
N ASP A 120 6.43 -10.32 -8.57
CA ASP A 120 5.58 -11.41 -9.03
C ASP A 120 4.11 -10.97 -8.96
N LEU A 121 3.47 -10.88 -10.13
CA LEU A 121 2.07 -10.45 -10.26
C LEU A 121 1.08 -11.41 -9.57
N LYS A 122 1.49 -12.63 -9.21
CA LYS A 122 0.69 -13.59 -8.44
C LYS A 122 0.77 -13.36 -6.92
N LYS A 123 1.75 -12.59 -6.46
CA LYS A 123 1.92 -12.24 -5.05
C LYS A 123 1.05 -11.06 -4.65
N ILE A 124 0.85 -10.92 -3.35
CA ILE A 124 0.13 -9.83 -2.73
C ILE A 124 1.07 -9.12 -1.77
N TYR A 125 1.39 -7.88 -2.09
CA TYR A 125 2.37 -7.10 -1.34
C TYR A 125 1.67 -6.30 -0.23
N ILE A 126 2.09 -6.49 1.02
CA ILE A 126 1.50 -5.87 2.20
C ILE A 126 2.44 -4.78 2.72
N ILE A 127 1.93 -3.56 2.84
CA ILE A 127 2.65 -2.40 3.38
C ILE A 127 1.97 -2.00 4.68
N GLY A 128 2.76 -1.81 5.74
CA GLY A 128 2.24 -1.29 7.00
C GLY A 128 1.75 0.15 6.85
N GLY A 129 0.46 0.38 7.03
CA GLY A 129 -0.15 1.70 7.10
C GLY A 129 0.18 2.38 8.43
N LEU A 130 1.41 2.87 8.57
CA LEU A 130 1.93 3.44 9.81
C LEU A 130 2.77 4.69 9.51
N VAL A 131 2.46 5.77 10.22
CA VAL A 131 3.26 7.00 10.25
C VAL A 131 3.78 7.17 11.68
N ASP A 132 5.02 6.79 11.91
CA ASP A 132 5.61 6.77 13.25
C ASP A 132 7.01 7.40 13.33
N ARG A 133 7.55 7.84 12.19
CA ARG A 133 8.93 8.34 12.05
C ARG A 133 9.95 7.32 12.59
N ASN A 134 9.71 6.03 12.36
CA ASN A 134 10.54 4.91 12.81
C ASN A 134 10.64 4.77 14.34
N ARG A 135 9.60 5.21 15.07
CA ARG A 135 9.44 5.02 16.53
C ARG A 135 9.21 3.54 16.88
N TRP A 136 8.49 2.80 16.05
CA TRP A 136 8.08 1.41 16.26
C TRP A 136 8.88 0.44 15.37
N LYS A 137 10.19 0.38 15.60
CA LYS A 137 11.12 -0.48 14.85
C LYS A 137 10.68 -1.95 14.86
N GLY A 138 10.71 -2.61 13.70
CA GLY A 138 10.41 -4.04 13.57
C GLY A 138 8.95 -4.43 13.76
N ILE A 139 8.01 -3.49 13.91
CA ILE A 139 6.62 -3.85 14.25
C ILE A 139 5.91 -4.64 13.13
N THR A 140 6.08 -4.21 11.87
CA THR A 140 5.52 -4.90 10.70
C THR A 140 6.21 -6.25 10.48
N MET A 141 7.53 -6.30 10.69
CA MET A 141 8.34 -7.51 10.63
C MET A 141 7.89 -8.55 11.67
N LYS A 142 7.64 -8.10 12.91
CA LYS A 142 7.15 -8.95 14.01
C LYS A 142 5.78 -9.53 13.67
N LYS A 143 4.81 -8.68 13.27
CA LYS A 143 3.46 -9.12 12.88
C LYS A 143 3.52 -10.17 11.76
N ALA A 144 4.29 -9.90 10.71
CA ALA A 144 4.42 -10.83 9.59
C ALA A 144 5.11 -12.15 9.98
N LYS A 145 6.10 -12.10 10.90
CA LYS A 145 6.76 -13.30 11.44
C LYS A 145 5.80 -14.17 12.23
N GLU A 146 5.01 -13.56 13.12
CA GLU A 146 4.01 -14.27 13.94
C GLU A 146 2.93 -14.92 13.08
N GLN A 147 2.55 -14.29 11.97
CA GLN A 147 1.58 -14.84 11.02
C GLN A 147 2.16 -15.89 10.06
N GLY A 148 3.49 -16.04 10.03
CA GLY A 148 4.18 -16.99 9.16
C GLY A 148 4.08 -16.66 7.68
N ILE A 149 4.07 -15.37 7.30
CA ILE A 149 4.04 -14.94 5.90
C ILE A 149 5.44 -14.55 5.40
N GLN A 150 5.59 -14.51 4.06
CA GLN A 150 6.83 -14.09 3.42
C GLN A 150 7.10 -12.61 3.73
N ARG A 151 8.37 -12.23 3.78
CA ARG A 151 8.82 -10.89 4.15
C ARG A 151 9.98 -10.49 3.24
N ALA A 152 9.96 -9.27 2.73
CA ALA A 152 11.02 -8.74 1.88
C ALA A 152 11.20 -7.23 2.11
N LYS A 153 12.38 -6.70 1.77
CA LYS A 153 12.65 -5.25 1.71
C LYS A 153 12.91 -4.81 0.28
N LEU A 154 12.61 -3.55 -0.02
CA LEU A 154 12.95 -2.95 -1.31
C LEU A 154 14.49 -2.85 -1.47
N PRO A 155 15.03 -2.96 -2.70
CA PRO A 155 16.47 -2.91 -2.97
C PRO A 155 17.05 -1.48 -2.94
N ILE A 156 16.46 -0.57 -2.16
CA ILE A 156 16.80 0.85 -2.13
C ILE A 156 18.17 1.15 -1.51
N GLY A 157 18.74 0.22 -0.73
CA GLY A 157 20.03 0.41 -0.08
C GLY A 157 21.20 0.62 -1.06
N ASN A 158 21.06 0.16 -2.30
CA ASN A 158 22.04 0.35 -3.36
C ASN A 158 22.00 1.77 -3.96
N TYR A 159 20.87 2.47 -3.80
CA TYR A 159 20.59 3.76 -4.47
C TYR A 159 20.52 4.93 -3.50
N LEU A 160 20.11 4.68 -2.26
CA LEU A 160 19.88 5.71 -1.24
C LEU A 160 20.93 5.63 -0.13
N LYS A 161 21.94 6.50 -0.21
CA LYS A 161 22.84 6.82 0.91
C LYS A 161 22.22 7.92 1.76
N MET A 162 21.26 7.57 2.62
CA MET A 162 20.73 8.51 3.61
C MET A 162 21.51 8.37 4.93
N PRO A 163 21.87 9.49 5.60
CA PRO A 163 22.47 9.45 6.93
C PRO A 163 21.48 8.99 8.03
N SER A 164 20.18 8.97 7.72
CA SER A 164 19.09 8.50 8.59
C SER A 164 18.61 7.09 8.21
N SER A 165 17.61 6.56 8.92
CA SER A 165 17.03 5.24 8.63
C SER A 165 16.46 5.13 7.21
N GLN A 166 16.70 4.01 6.53
CA GLN A 166 16.15 3.67 5.21
C GLN A 166 14.66 3.27 5.27
N VAL A 167 13.87 3.95 6.10
CA VAL A 167 12.42 3.72 6.25
C VAL A 167 11.69 4.76 5.40
N LEU A 168 10.93 4.28 4.42
CA LEU A 168 10.13 5.10 3.51
C LEU A 168 8.70 5.27 4.04
N THR A 169 8.03 6.33 3.60
CA THR A 169 6.60 6.53 3.86
C THR A 169 5.76 5.57 3.02
N VAL A 170 4.49 5.36 3.40
CA VAL A 170 3.57 4.45 2.70
C VAL A 170 3.43 4.83 1.24
N ASN A 171 3.25 6.13 0.96
CA ASN A 171 3.11 6.62 -0.41
C ASN A 171 4.38 6.44 -1.25
N GLN A 172 5.57 6.59 -0.65
CA GLN A 172 6.83 6.36 -1.36
C GLN A 172 6.98 4.90 -1.76
N VAL A 173 6.67 3.96 -0.85
CA VAL A 173 6.70 2.53 -1.16
C VAL A 173 5.71 2.20 -2.28
N ILE A 174 4.47 2.69 -2.20
CA ILE A 174 3.47 2.48 -3.26
C ILE A 174 3.95 3.04 -4.59
N GLU A 175 4.47 4.28 -4.62
CA GLU A 175 4.94 4.91 -5.85
C GLU A 175 6.09 4.15 -6.49
N ILE A 176 7.05 3.66 -5.69
CA ILE A 176 8.14 2.80 -6.17
C ILE A 176 7.57 1.52 -6.80
N LEU A 177 6.65 0.82 -6.14
CA LEU A 177 6.06 -0.41 -6.68
C LEU A 177 5.31 -0.14 -8.00
N LEU A 178 4.53 0.94 -8.05
CA LEU A 178 3.80 1.33 -9.25
C LEU A 178 4.75 1.68 -10.40
N LYS A 179 5.86 2.38 -10.10
CA LYS A 179 6.86 2.70 -11.11
C LYS A 179 7.61 1.47 -11.58
N PHE A 180 7.99 0.57 -10.69
CA PHE A 180 8.62 -0.68 -11.05
C PHE A 180 7.72 -1.55 -11.95
N LEU A 181 6.40 -1.56 -11.74
CA LEU A 181 5.48 -2.23 -12.66
C LEU A 181 5.52 -1.67 -14.09
N GLU A 182 5.81 -0.37 -14.24
CA GLU A 182 5.92 0.32 -15.53
C GLU A 182 7.32 0.13 -16.16
N THR A 183 8.38 0.24 -15.36
CA THR A 183 9.77 0.30 -15.85
C THR A 183 10.52 -1.02 -15.81
N ARG A 184 10.13 -1.92 -14.89
CA ARG A 184 10.87 -3.13 -14.52
C ARG A 184 12.32 -2.83 -14.10
N ASP A 185 12.53 -1.67 -13.50
CA ASP A 185 13.82 -1.16 -13.03
C ASP A 185 13.64 -0.41 -11.70
N TRP A 186 14.53 -0.66 -10.74
CA TRP A 186 14.45 -0.22 -9.33
C TRP A 186 15.05 1.17 -9.09
#